data_AF-A0A954KGP7-F1
#
_entry.id   AF-A0A954KGP7-F1
#
_cell.length_a   1.000
_cell.length_b   1.000
_cell.length_c   1.000
_cell.angle_alpha   90.00
_cell.angle_beta   90.00
_cell.angle_gamma   90.00
#
_symmetry.space_group_name_H-M   'P 1'
#
loop_
_entity.id
_entity.type
_entity.pdbx_description
1 polymer ?
#
loop_
_entity_poly.entity_id
_entity_poly.type
_entity_poly.pdbx_seq_one_letter_code
_entity_poly.pdbx_strand_id
1 'polypeptide(L)'
;RERGKMLIRNSLTTMLLVAITLVSGMSTNCFGDEPPNSHLQRVQELLQERHDVLAQRVEMLEVLFKGSVVSPIDVSKARDELFAAKLELAQSRDERVAILKEQVANLQQIEKYCQVLVERGVANMSDVLEAKSNRLRVEIELERALSKE
;
A
#
# COMPACT_ATOMS: atom_id res chain seq x y z
N ARG A 1 -57.07 -33.59 34.25
CA ARG A 1 -57.01 -34.02 32.82
C ARG A 1 -55.89 -33.20 32.18
N GLU A 2 -54.66 -33.53 32.53
CA GLU A 2 -53.78 -34.52 31.87
C GLU A 2 -53.08 -33.96 30.63
N ARG A 3 -51.76 -33.77 30.78
CA ARG A 3 -50.66 -34.06 29.84
C ARG A 3 -50.70 -33.32 28.49
N GLY A 4 -49.69 -32.52 28.15
CA GLY A 4 -48.36 -33.06 27.87
C GLY A 4 -47.19 -32.17 28.30
N LYS A 5 -46.38 -32.73 29.20
CA LYS A 5 -44.97 -32.45 29.37
C LYS A 5 -44.21 -33.33 28.37
N MET A 6 -43.23 -32.80 27.63
CA MET A 6 -42.03 -33.56 27.25
C MET A 6 -40.98 -32.57 26.72
N LEU A 7 -39.99 -32.25 27.54
CA LEU A 7 -38.66 -32.90 27.61
C LEU A 7 -37.74 -32.36 26.49
N ILE A 8 -36.84 -31.42 26.78
CA ILE A 8 -35.49 -31.66 27.36
C ILE A 8 -34.58 -32.38 26.34
N ARG A 9 -33.54 -31.69 25.83
CA ARG A 9 -32.10 -31.97 26.09
C ARG A 9 -31.14 -31.28 25.11
N ASN A 10 -30.13 -30.64 25.71
CA ASN A 10 -28.69 -30.68 25.38
C ASN A 10 -28.23 -30.19 23.99
N SER A 11 -27.20 -29.35 23.86
CA SER A 11 -25.85 -29.69 24.32
C SER A 11 -24.95 -28.44 24.43
N LEU A 12 -24.71 -28.00 25.66
CA LEU A 12 -23.42 -27.47 26.09
C LEU A 12 -22.35 -28.58 25.95
N THR A 13 -21.08 -28.18 25.88
CA THR A 13 -19.85 -29.00 26.03
C THR A 13 -19.25 -29.62 24.77
N THR A 14 -18.19 -28.97 24.24
CA THR A 14 -16.86 -29.59 24.11
C THR A 14 -15.79 -28.51 24.30
N MET A 15 -15.28 -28.43 25.53
CA MET A 15 -13.91 -27.98 25.79
C MET A 15 -12.92 -28.98 25.16
N LEU A 16 -11.85 -28.46 24.55
CA LEU A 16 -10.54 -29.13 24.47
C LEU A 16 -9.50 -27.99 24.28
N LEU A 17 -8.80 -27.48 25.30
CA LEU A 17 -7.63 -28.04 25.98
C LEU A 17 -6.52 -28.55 25.02
N VAL A 18 -5.63 -27.63 24.62
CA VAL A 18 -4.21 -27.92 24.30
C VAL A 18 -3.40 -26.89 25.09
N ALA A 19 -3.07 -27.16 26.35
CA ALA A 19 -1.95 -27.99 26.79
C ALA A 19 -0.60 -27.48 26.25
N ILE A 20 -0.07 -26.50 26.97
CA ILE A 20 1.34 -26.30 27.34
C ILE A 20 2.30 -27.33 26.74
N THR A 21 3.20 -26.86 25.87
CA THR A 21 4.58 -27.34 25.86
C THR A 21 5.51 -26.17 26.10
N LEU A 22 5.88 -26.02 27.38
CA LEU A 22 7.15 -25.46 27.81
C LEU A 22 8.27 -26.30 27.20
N VAL A 23 9.03 -25.72 26.27
CA VAL A 23 10.40 -26.16 26.00
C VAL A 23 11.32 -25.00 26.31
N SER A 24 11.98 -25.14 27.45
CA SER A 24 13.18 -24.39 27.81
C SER A 24 14.27 -24.68 26.78
N GLY A 25 14.78 -23.61 26.17
CA GLY A 25 16.02 -23.60 25.41
C GLY A 25 16.71 -22.27 25.65
N MET A 26 17.42 -22.16 26.77
CA MET A 26 18.40 -21.10 26.97
C MET A 26 19.51 -21.29 25.94
N SER A 27 19.50 -20.48 24.89
CA SER A 27 20.70 -20.12 24.15
C SER A 27 20.91 -18.64 24.40
N THR A 28 21.71 -18.33 25.42
CA THR A 28 22.45 -17.08 25.48
C THR A 28 23.48 -17.11 24.35
N ASN A 29 23.06 -16.71 23.15
CA ASN A 29 24.01 -16.31 22.12
C ASN A 29 24.56 -14.95 22.54
N CYS A 30 25.56 -14.97 23.43
CA CYS A 30 26.51 -13.90 23.59
C CYS A 30 27.47 -13.93 22.40
N PHE A 31 27.01 -13.46 21.26
CA PHE A 31 27.87 -12.97 20.18
C PHE A 31 27.63 -11.48 20.09
N GLY A 32 28.49 -10.73 20.77
CA GLY A 32 28.78 -9.36 20.41
C GLY A 32 29.52 -9.39 19.08
N ASP A 33 28.76 -9.47 17.99
CA ASP A 33 29.12 -8.84 16.74
C ASP A 33 28.21 -7.62 16.67
N GLU A 34 28.77 -6.42 16.72
CA GLU A 34 28.06 -5.28 16.14
C GLU A 34 28.27 -5.44 14.63
N PRO A 35 27.28 -5.95 13.87
CA PRO A 35 27.55 -6.32 12.50
C PRO A 35 27.77 -5.04 11.69
N PRO A 36 28.75 -5.00 10.77
CA PRO A 36 29.11 -3.82 9.97
C PRO A 36 28.02 -3.33 8.99
N ASN A 37 26.75 -3.71 9.19
CA ASN A 37 25.59 -3.40 8.34
C ASN A 37 24.32 -2.99 9.12
N SER A 38 24.39 -2.70 10.43
CA SER A 38 23.23 -2.26 11.23
C SER A 38 22.51 -1.05 10.62
N HIS A 39 23.28 -0.09 10.08
CA HIS A 39 22.73 1.10 9.44
C HIS A 39 21.99 0.80 8.13
N LEU A 40 22.49 -0.11 7.28
CA LEU A 40 21.82 -0.47 6.02
C LEU A 40 20.51 -1.23 6.28
N GLN A 41 20.53 -2.16 7.25
CA GLN A 41 19.32 -2.84 7.71
C GLN A 41 18.31 -1.82 8.25
N ARG A 42 18.77 -0.86 9.06
CA ARG A 42 17.90 0.19 9.59
C ARG A 42 17.30 1.07 8.50
N VAL A 43 18.05 1.41 7.44
CA VAL A 43 17.51 2.16 6.30
C VAL A 43 16.41 1.36 5.59
N GLN A 44 16.62 0.06 5.36
CA GLN A 44 15.59 -0.80 4.74
C GLN A 44 14.32 -0.88 5.60
N GLU A 45 14.46 -1.02 6.91
CA GLU A 45 13.32 -0.98 7.84
C GLU A 45 12.55 0.35 7.75
N LEU A 46 13.27 1.48 7.70
CA LEU A 46 12.66 2.81 7.58
C LEU A 46 11.96 3.02 6.24
N LEU A 47 12.52 2.50 5.14
CA LEU A 47 11.88 2.52 3.83
C LEU A 47 10.60 1.70 3.82
N GLN A 48 10.61 0.52 4.46
CA GLN A 48 9.43 -0.32 4.61
C GLN A 48 8.35 0.35 5.47
N GLU A 49 8.74 0.93 6.61
CA GLU A 49 7.83 1.67 7.48
C GLU A 49 7.20 2.87 6.75
N ARG A 50 8.01 3.62 5.99
CA ARG A 50 7.52 4.72 5.15
C ARG A 50 6.51 4.22 4.11
N HIS A 51 6.80 3.12 3.42
CA HIS A 51 5.88 2.51 2.47
C HIS A 51 4.55 2.16 3.15
N ASP A 52 4.58 1.52 4.31
CA ASP A 52 3.38 1.04 4.99
C ASP A 52 2.50 2.20 5.48
N VAL A 53 3.11 3.27 6.00
CA VAL A 53 2.39 4.49 6.39
C VAL A 53 1.75 5.16 5.18
N LEU A 54 2.46 5.25 4.06
CA LEU A 54 1.92 5.82 2.82
C LEU A 54 0.80 4.97 2.23
N ALA A 55 0.90 3.64 2.31
CA ALA A 55 -0.15 2.72 1.87
C ALA A 55 -1.44 2.92 2.68
N GLN A 56 -1.34 2.98 4.01
CA GLN A 56 -2.47 3.28 4.89
C GLN A 56 -3.06 4.67 4.61
N ARG A 57 -2.22 5.67 4.34
CA ARG A 57 -2.67 7.01 3.98
C ARG A 57 -3.48 7.01 2.68
N VAL A 58 -3.01 6.29 1.65
CA VAL A 58 -3.73 6.17 0.37
C VAL A 58 -5.08 5.49 0.60
N GLU A 59 -5.13 4.38 1.33
CA GLU A 59 -6.37 3.66 1.63
C GLU A 59 -7.39 4.57 2.34
N MET A 60 -6.95 5.31 3.37
CA MET A 60 -7.80 6.26 4.08
C MET A 60 -8.35 7.35 3.14
N LEU A 61 -7.49 7.95 2.29
CA LEU A 61 -7.91 8.99 1.36
C LEU A 61 -8.84 8.46 0.28
N GLU A 62 -8.69 7.22 -0.17
CA GLU A 62 -9.62 6.59 -1.10
C GLU A 62 -11.01 6.39 -0.49
N VAL A 63 -11.08 5.99 0.78
CA VAL A 63 -12.36 5.90 1.51
C VAL A 63 -13.02 7.27 1.63
N LEU A 64 -12.26 8.30 2.01
CA LEU A 64 -12.77 9.66 2.12
C LEU A 64 -13.19 10.23 0.76
N PHE A 65 -12.48 9.88 -0.32
CA PHE A 65 -12.81 10.31 -1.67
C PHE A 65 -14.12 9.70 -2.16
N LYS A 66 -14.37 8.42 -1.88
CA LYS A 66 -15.68 7.79 -2.14
C LYS A 66 -16.83 8.49 -1.41
N GLY A 67 -16.55 9.05 -0.23
CA GLY A 67 -17.48 9.90 0.52
C GLY A 67 -17.53 11.36 0.05
N SER A 68 -16.81 11.75 -1.01
CA SER A 68 -16.66 13.13 -1.49
C SER A 68 -16.14 14.12 -0.43
N VAL A 69 -15.36 13.62 0.54
CA VAL A 69 -14.80 14.43 1.64
C VAL A 69 -13.46 15.05 1.28
N VAL A 70 -12.65 14.36 0.47
CA VAL A 70 -11.34 14.82 0.00
C VAL A 70 -11.31 14.95 -1.52
N SER A 71 -10.42 15.80 -2.02
CA SER A 71 -10.25 16.00 -3.45
C SER A 71 -9.58 14.77 -4.10
N PRO A 72 -9.93 14.40 -5.34
CA PRO A 72 -9.18 13.40 -6.10
C PRO A 72 -7.70 13.78 -6.28
N ILE A 73 -7.37 15.08 -6.23
CA ILE A 73 -5.99 15.56 -6.29
C ILE A 73 -5.20 15.13 -5.04
N ASP A 74 -5.83 15.09 -3.86
CA ASP A 74 -5.16 14.68 -2.63
C ASP A 74 -4.85 13.17 -2.65
N VAL A 75 -5.79 12.36 -3.17
CA VAL A 75 -5.59 10.93 -3.41
C VAL A 75 -4.44 10.71 -4.40
N SER A 76 -4.41 11.48 -5.49
CA SER A 76 -3.34 11.42 -6.49
C SER A 76 -1.97 11.67 -5.86
N LYS A 77 -1.81 12.75 -5.09
CA LYS A 77 -0.54 13.08 -4.43
C LYS A 77 -0.07 11.98 -3.48
N ALA A 78 -0.99 11.43 -2.70
CA ALA A 78 -0.66 10.32 -1.80
C ALA A 78 -0.23 9.06 -2.56
N ARG A 79 -0.88 8.75 -3.70
CA ARG A 79 -0.46 7.64 -4.57
C ARG A 79 0.94 7.88 -5.16
N ASP A 80 1.25 9.11 -5.58
CA ASP A 80 2.59 9.45 -6.10
C ASP A 80 3.68 9.27 -5.04
N GLU A 81 3.41 9.67 -3.79
CA GLU A 81 4.32 9.42 -2.67
C GLU A 81 4.52 7.92 -2.42
N LEU A 82 3.44 7.13 -2.45
CA LEU A 82 3.50 5.68 -2.31
C LEU A 82 4.29 5.03 -3.46
N PHE A 83 4.09 5.46 -4.70
CA PHE A 83 4.88 4.98 -5.84
C PHE A 83 6.37 5.28 -5.68
N ALA A 84 6.72 6.48 -5.19
CA ALA A 84 8.11 6.80 -4.90
C ALA A 84 8.71 5.84 -3.84
N ALA A 85 7.99 5.56 -2.76
CA ALA A 85 8.42 4.60 -1.75
C ALA A 85 8.56 3.17 -2.30
N LYS A 86 7.62 2.72 -3.14
CA LYS A 86 7.72 1.42 -3.84
C LYS A 86 8.98 1.37 -4.73
N LEU A 87 9.29 2.45 -5.45
CA LEU A 87 10.48 2.54 -6.30
C LEU A 87 11.80 2.54 -5.53
N GLU A 88 11.82 3.05 -4.30
CA GLU A 88 12.96 2.99 -3.38
C GLU A 88 13.18 1.58 -2.82
N LEU A 89 12.11 0.81 -2.64
CA LEU A 89 12.15 -0.58 -2.16
C LEU A 89 12.38 -1.62 -3.28
N ALA A 90 12.20 -1.25 -4.54
CA ALA A 90 12.35 -2.16 -5.68
C ALA A 90 13.78 -2.74 -5.75
N GLN A 91 13.89 -4.06 -5.66
CA GLN A 91 15.18 -4.76 -5.66
C GLN A 91 15.58 -5.23 -7.06
N SER A 92 14.61 -5.31 -7.97
CA SER A 92 14.82 -5.77 -9.34
C SER A 92 14.33 -4.75 -10.36
N ARG A 93 14.90 -4.85 -11.58
CA ARG A 93 14.43 -4.09 -12.74
C ARG A 93 12.97 -4.40 -13.04
N ASP A 94 12.57 -5.66 -12.93
CA ASP A 94 11.21 -6.10 -13.25
C ASP A 94 10.19 -5.53 -12.27
N GLU A 95 10.51 -5.50 -10.96
CA GLU A 95 9.71 -4.79 -9.96
C GLU A 95 9.59 -3.30 -10.28
N ARG A 96 10.72 -2.65 -10.59
CA ARG A 96 10.74 -1.23 -10.94
C ARG A 96 9.86 -0.94 -12.16
N VAL A 97 9.94 -1.76 -13.19
CA VAL A 97 9.10 -1.66 -14.40
C VAL A 97 7.62 -1.86 -14.08
N ALA A 98 7.29 -2.85 -13.23
CA ALA A 98 5.91 -3.08 -12.81
C ALA A 98 5.32 -1.88 -12.05
N ILE A 99 6.08 -1.30 -11.12
CA ILE A 99 5.68 -0.11 -10.35
C ILE A 99 5.50 1.10 -11.28
N LEU A 100 6.44 1.33 -12.21
CA LEU A 100 6.34 2.43 -13.17
C LEU A 100 5.11 2.29 -14.07
N LYS A 101 4.77 1.08 -14.52
CA LYS A 101 3.54 0.83 -15.30
C LYS A 101 2.28 1.15 -14.50
N GLU A 102 2.22 0.74 -13.23
CA GLU A 102 1.11 1.07 -12.33
C GLU A 102 0.97 2.59 -12.16
N GLN A 103 2.10 3.29 -11.98
CA GLN A 103 2.12 4.75 -11.83
C GLN A 103 1.67 5.48 -13.11
N VAL A 104 2.10 5.03 -14.30
CA VAL A 104 1.63 5.59 -15.58
C VAL A 104 0.12 5.44 -15.71
N ALA A 105 -0.43 4.26 -15.38
CA ALA A 105 -1.88 4.02 -15.45
C ALA A 105 -2.66 4.94 -14.50
N ASN A 106 -2.15 5.19 -13.29
CA ASN A 106 -2.73 6.14 -12.36
C ASN A 106 -2.71 7.57 -12.93
N LEU A 107 -1.56 8.03 -13.44
CA LEU A 107 -1.41 9.38 -14.00
C LEU A 107 -2.26 9.62 -15.26
N GLN A 108 -2.48 8.59 -16.08
CA GLN A 108 -3.43 8.65 -17.20
C GLN A 108 -4.88 8.87 -16.75
N GLN A 109 -5.29 8.29 -15.62
CA GLN A 109 -6.63 8.54 -15.07
C GLN A 109 -6.76 9.97 -14.58
N ILE A 110 -5.71 10.51 -13.94
CA ILE A 110 -5.68 11.89 -13.44
C ILE A 110 -5.72 12.90 -14.59
N GLU A 111 -4.92 12.69 -15.64
CA GLU A 111 -4.93 13.55 -16.84
C GLU A 111 -6.34 13.60 -17.47
N LYS A 112 -6.99 12.43 -17.63
CA LYS A 112 -8.37 12.36 -18.14
C LYS A 112 -9.35 13.08 -17.23
N TYR A 113 -9.19 12.96 -15.91
CA TYR A 113 -10.04 13.64 -14.95
C TYR A 113 -9.89 15.17 -15.03
N CYS A 114 -8.65 15.68 -15.09
CA CYS A 114 -8.38 17.11 -15.30
C CYS A 114 -9.03 17.61 -16.60
N GLN A 115 -8.95 16.82 -17.68
CA GLN A 115 -9.55 17.18 -18.96
C GLN A 115 -11.08 17.33 -18.84
N VAL A 116 -11.75 16.38 -18.17
CA VAL A 116 -13.19 16.47 -17.89
C VAL A 116 -13.54 17.68 -17.03
N LEU A 117 -12.70 18.07 -16.07
CA LEU A 117 -12.94 19.28 -15.27
C LEU A 117 -12.81 20.57 -16.08
N VAL A 118 -11.85 20.64 -17.01
CA VAL A 118 -11.69 21.78 -17.92
C VAL A 118 -12.91 21.89 -18.85
N GLU A 119 -13.38 20.78 -19.42
CA GLU A 119 -14.58 20.75 -20.27
C GLU A 119 -15.84 21.22 -19.53
N ARG A 120 -15.87 21.06 -18.20
CA ARG A 120 -16.95 21.53 -17.32
C ARG A 120 -16.75 22.95 -16.79
N GLY A 121 -15.64 23.62 -17.15
CA GLY A 121 -15.30 24.96 -16.64
C GLY A 121 -14.95 25.00 -15.15
N VAL A 122 -14.56 23.87 -14.56
CA VAL A 122 -14.21 23.74 -13.14
C VAL A 122 -12.70 23.89 -12.91
N ALA A 123 -11.88 23.50 -13.89
CA ALA A 123 -10.42 23.54 -13.84
C ALA A 123 -9.84 24.33 -15.00
N ASN A 124 -8.54 24.63 -14.93
CA ASN A 124 -7.81 25.36 -15.96
C ASN A 124 -7.04 24.40 -16.88
N MET A 125 -6.77 24.84 -18.11
CA MET A 125 -5.93 24.07 -19.04
C MET A 125 -4.51 23.79 -18.48
N SER A 126 -4.02 24.64 -17.58
CA SER A 126 -2.76 24.41 -16.85
C SER A 126 -2.75 23.08 -16.10
N ASP A 127 -3.89 22.68 -15.51
CA ASP A 127 -4.00 21.48 -14.69
C ASP A 127 -3.88 20.21 -15.55
N VAL A 128 -4.39 20.27 -16.78
CA VAL A 128 -4.24 19.19 -17.79
C VAL A 128 -2.79 19.09 -18.23
N LEU A 129 -2.14 20.23 -18.49
CA LEU A 129 -0.73 20.26 -18.90
C LEU A 129 0.21 19.74 -17.81
N GLU A 130 -0.06 20.08 -16.55
CA GLU A 130 0.68 19.56 -15.40
C GLU A 130 0.50 18.04 -15.28
N ALA A 131 -0.74 17.54 -15.30
CA ALA A 131 -1.01 16.10 -15.24
C ALA A 131 -0.32 15.34 -16.38
N LYS A 132 -0.37 15.88 -17.60
CA LYS A 132 0.32 15.31 -18.76
C LYS A 132 1.84 15.35 -18.62
N SER A 133 2.40 16.43 -18.10
CA SER A 133 3.84 16.54 -17.81
C SER A 133 4.30 15.47 -16.82
N ASN A 134 3.54 15.28 -15.75
CA ASN A 134 3.81 14.24 -14.75
C ASN A 134 3.73 12.83 -15.35
N ARG A 135 2.70 12.54 -16.16
CA ARG A 135 2.59 11.27 -16.89
C ARG A 135 3.80 11.03 -17.78
N LEU A 136 4.15 12.01 -18.63
CA LEU A 136 5.27 11.91 -19.56
C LEU A 136 6.61 11.70 -18.84
N ARG A 137 6.82 12.34 -17.69
CA ARG A 137 8.02 12.11 -16.86
C ARG A 137 8.15 10.64 -16.48
N VAL A 138 7.07 10.02 -15.98
CA VAL A 138 7.09 8.60 -15.56
C VAL A 138 7.16 7.67 -16.77
N GLU A 139 6.49 7.99 -17.88
CA GLU A 139 6.60 7.23 -19.14
C GLU A 139 8.07 7.22 -19.64
N ILE A 140 8.76 8.37 -19.60
CA ILE A 140 10.19 8.44 -19.93
C ILE A 140 11.04 7.57 -18.99
N GLU A 141 10.76 7.58 -17.69
CA GLU A 141 11.45 6.72 -16.73
C GLU A 141 11.20 5.22 -16.98
N LEU A 142 9.97 4.86 -17.38
CA LEU A 142 9.61 3.50 -17.79
C LEU A 142 10.38 3.08 -19.04
N GLU A 143 10.39 3.90 -20.08
CA GLU A 143 11.14 3.61 -21.32
C GLU A 143 12.64 3.46 -21.06
N ARG A 144 13.20 4.30 -20.16
CA ARG A 144 14.60 4.17 -19.72
C ARG A 144 14.84 2.86 -18.97
N ALA A 145 13.92 2.44 -18.11
CA ALA A 145 14.04 1.18 -17.39
C ALA A 145 13.97 -0.02 -18.35
N LEU A 146 13.12 0.05 -19.38
CA LEU A 146 12.99 -0.97 -20.42
C LEU A 146 14.21 -1.02 -21.36
N SER A 147 14.79 0.13 -21.69
CA SER A 147 15.90 0.22 -22.67
C SER A 147 17.28 -0.17 -22.11
N LYS A 148 17.46 -0.12 -20.79
CA LYS A 148 18.69 -0.59 -20.14
C LYS A 148 18.62 -2.12 -20.01
N GLU A 149 19.20 -2.81 -20.99
CA GLU A 149 19.65 -4.21 -20.92
C GLU A 149 21.08 -4.28 -20.37
#